data_AF-A0A925QUP1-F1
#
_entry.id   AF-A0A925QUP1-F1
#
_cell.length_a   1.000
_cell.length_b   1.000
_cell.length_c   1.000
_cell.angle_alpha   90.00
_cell.angle_beta   90.00
_cell.angle_gamma   90.00
#
_symmetry.space_group_name_H-M   'P 1'
#
loop_
_entity.id
_entity.type
_entity.pdbx_description
1 polymer ?
#
loop_
_entity_poly.entity_id
_entity_poly.type
_entity_poly.pdbx_seq_one_letter_code
_entity_poly.pdbx_strand_id
1 'polypeptide(L)'
;MNTTQRTAQQTATFQTVALIGKYKSPEIAESLLQLAAFLKARGVTVLLDRLTSAHVGACGYPVLLLEEIGRGADLAIVLGGDGTMLNIARTLAPYEVALVGVNQGRLGFLTDISIDTMFETIGAILDGQYVAEDRMLLDAEVFSSDQSVFSVLAFNDVVVSKGMKSSMIEFEVRIDGCFLYRQRSDGLIIASPTGSTAYALSAGGPVLHPGLNLMALVPICPHTFSTRPIVVNSGSVIEVLMRDSADARAHFDSHSNFDLRKADRVVIRRYANSIRLLHPLGHDYYHTLREKLHWSETL
;
A
#
# COMPACT_ATOMS: atom_id res chain seq x y z
N MET A 1 8.91 -31.21 -12.74
CA MET A 1 10.26 -30.81 -13.16
C MET A 1 10.13 -29.69 -14.18
N ASN A 2 10.38 -28.45 -13.77
CA ASN A 2 10.84 -27.41 -14.68
C ASN A 2 11.66 -26.41 -13.87
N THR A 3 12.92 -26.33 -14.25
CA THR A 3 14.03 -25.67 -13.59
C THR A 3 14.40 -24.47 -14.45
N THR A 4 14.12 -23.24 -14.03
CA THR A 4 14.69 -21.97 -14.54
C THR A 4 13.91 -20.82 -13.89
N GLN A 5 14.45 -19.76 -13.28
CA GLN A 5 15.78 -19.17 -13.21
C GLN A 5 15.95 -18.57 -11.81
N ARG A 6 17.02 -18.93 -11.09
CA ARG A 6 17.58 -18.07 -10.06
C ARG A 6 18.23 -16.89 -10.79
N THR A 7 17.54 -15.77 -10.85
CA THR A 7 18.17 -14.49 -11.17
C THR A 7 19.27 -14.27 -10.14
N ALA A 8 20.51 -14.02 -10.59
CA ALA A 8 21.58 -13.60 -9.71
C ALA A 8 21.13 -12.31 -9.00
N GLN A 9 20.79 -12.39 -7.72
CA GLN A 9 20.61 -11.22 -6.87
C GLN A 9 21.97 -10.50 -6.86
N GLN A 10 22.08 -9.42 -7.63
CA GLN A 10 23.07 -8.40 -7.34
C GLN A 10 22.88 -8.05 -5.85
N THR A 11 23.90 -8.28 -5.04
CA THR A 11 23.93 -7.84 -3.65
C THR A 11 23.78 -6.32 -3.65
N ALA A 12 22.56 -5.84 -3.50
CA ALA A 12 22.29 -4.41 -3.34
C ALA A 12 22.96 -3.98 -2.03
N THR A 13 23.98 -3.16 -2.14
CA THR A 13 24.67 -2.61 -0.97
C THR A 13 23.88 -1.40 -0.49
N PHE A 14 23.18 -1.53 0.63
CA PHE A 14 22.47 -0.41 1.25
C PHE A 14 23.47 0.49 1.98
N GLN A 15 23.79 1.65 1.43
CA GLN A 15 24.74 2.60 2.02
C GLN A 15 24.03 3.63 2.89
N THR A 16 22.81 4.01 2.50
CA THR A 16 21.99 4.99 3.21
C THR A 16 20.63 4.39 3.55
N VAL A 17 20.34 4.30 4.85
CA VAL A 17 19.11 3.71 5.38
C VAL A 17 18.32 4.78 6.15
N ALA A 18 17.06 4.96 5.78
CA ALA A 18 16.14 5.81 6.51
C ALA A 18 15.39 5.00 7.59
N LEU A 19 15.21 5.60 8.77
CA LEU A 19 14.38 5.06 9.82
C LEU A 19 13.13 5.92 10.01
N ILE A 20 11.99 5.24 10.03
CA ILE A 20 10.68 5.87 10.10
C ILE A 20 9.88 5.15 11.18
N GLY A 21 9.39 5.88 12.18
CA GLY A 21 8.58 5.35 13.27
C GLY A 21 7.10 5.71 13.11
N LYS A 22 6.24 4.91 13.73
CA LYS A 22 4.81 5.24 13.88
C LYS A 22 4.62 6.59 14.57
N TYR A 23 3.77 7.42 13.96
CA TYR A 23 3.41 8.72 14.50
C TYR A 23 2.75 8.60 15.89
N LYS A 24 3.18 9.45 16.84
CA LYS A 24 2.68 9.52 18.23
C LYS A 24 2.87 8.24 19.06
N SER A 25 3.90 7.45 18.79
CA SER A 25 4.23 6.26 19.58
C SER A 25 5.62 6.41 20.23
N PRO A 26 5.71 7.00 21.44
CA PRO A 26 7.00 7.21 22.12
C PRO A 26 7.72 5.90 22.45
N GLU A 27 6.97 4.80 22.58
CA GLU A 27 7.49 3.43 22.78
C GLU A 27 8.45 2.99 21.65
N ILE A 28 8.37 3.59 20.46
CA ILE A 28 9.24 3.26 19.32
C ILE A 28 10.60 3.94 19.43
N ALA A 29 10.70 5.05 20.17
CA ALA A 29 11.88 5.90 20.15
C ALA A 29 13.14 5.15 20.59
N GLU A 30 13.05 4.33 21.64
CA GLU A 30 14.19 3.55 22.15
C GLU A 30 14.66 2.52 21.12
N SER A 31 13.76 1.67 20.62
CA SER A 31 14.10 0.65 19.62
C SER A 31 14.65 1.26 18.34
N LEU A 32 14.11 2.42 17.92
CA LEU A 32 14.58 3.13 16.74
C LEU A 32 16.00 3.68 16.93
N LEU A 33 16.32 4.23 18.10
CA LEU A 33 17.66 4.70 18.42
C LEU A 33 18.66 3.55 18.52
N GLN A 34 18.27 2.42 19.12
CA GLN A 34 19.09 1.21 19.15
C GLN A 34 19.36 0.71 17.73
N LEU A 35 18.35 0.71 16.86
CA LEU A 35 18.50 0.36 15.44
C LEU A 35 19.43 1.34 14.71
N ALA A 36 19.29 2.64 14.94
CA ALA A 36 20.18 3.65 14.37
C ALA A 36 21.64 3.42 14.77
N ALA A 37 21.90 3.11 16.05
CA ALA A 37 23.23 2.79 16.54
C ALA A 37 23.79 1.49 15.92
N PHE A 38 22.95 0.46 15.79
CA PHE A 38 23.30 -0.79 15.13
C PHE A 38 23.69 -0.58 13.66
N LEU A 39 22.91 0.18 12.90
CA LEU A 39 23.20 0.50 11.50
C LEU A 39 24.51 1.29 11.37
N LYS A 40 24.71 2.29 12.22
CA LYS A 40 25.93 3.09 12.24
C LYS A 40 27.17 2.25 12.56
N ALA A 41 27.06 1.30 13.50
CA ALA A 41 28.14 0.37 13.82
C ALA A 41 28.51 -0.54 12.64
N ARG A 42 27.56 -0.81 11.74
CA ARG A 42 27.78 -1.52 10.47
C ARG A 42 28.28 -0.62 9.33
N GLY A 43 28.56 0.66 9.59
CA GLY A 43 29.07 1.60 8.59
C GLY A 43 28.01 2.17 7.65
N VAL A 44 26.73 2.02 7.98
CA VAL A 44 25.60 2.53 7.18
C VAL A 44 25.27 3.97 7.60
N THR A 45 24.99 4.83 6.62
CA THR A 45 24.50 6.19 6.86
C THR A 45 23.04 6.14 7.26
N VAL A 46 22.68 6.75 8.39
CA VAL A 46 21.31 6.72 8.93
C VAL A 46 20.64 8.07 8.72
N LEU A 47 19.45 8.06 8.14
CA LEU A 47 18.55 9.21 8.02
C LEU A 47 17.32 9.00 8.90
N LEU A 48 16.77 10.08 9.47
CA LEU A 48 15.53 10.03 10.24
C LEU A 48 14.43 10.84 9.56
N ASP A 49 13.22 10.28 9.53
CA ASP A 49 12.03 11.05 9.17
C ASP A 49 11.74 12.13 10.22
N ARG A 50 11.27 13.29 9.75
CA ARG A 50 10.96 14.45 10.60
C ARG A 50 9.86 14.17 11.63
N LEU A 51 8.78 13.51 11.24
CA LEU A 51 7.67 13.23 12.17
C LEU A 51 8.10 12.25 13.26
N THR A 52 8.99 11.33 12.89
CA THR A 52 9.64 10.39 13.79
C THR A 52 10.57 11.12 14.76
N SER A 53 11.47 11.98 14.26
CA SER A 53 12.44 12.72 15.06
C SER A 53 11.80 13.60 16.15
N ALA A 54 10.61 14.14 15.89
CA ALA A 54 9.86 14.95 16.86
C ALA A 54 9.60 14.21 18.20
N HIS A 55 9.63 12.88 18.22
CA HIS A 55 9.38 12.06 19.40
C HIS A 55 10.67 11.43 19.98
N VAL A 56 11.76 11.44 19.22
CA VAL A 56 13.04 10.83 19.59
C VAL A 56 13.99 11.85 20.25
N GLY A 57 13.72 13.14 20.08
CA GLY A 57 14.57 14.22 20.58
C GLY A 57 15.84 14.41 19.76
N ALA A 58 16.78 15.22 20.26
CA ALA A 58 18.05 15.49 19.59
C ALA A 58 18.94 14.22 19.63
N CYS A 59 19.04 13.54 18.50
CA CYS A 59 19.65 12.22 18.39
C CYS A 59 20.92 12.17 17.50
N GLY A 60 21.36 13.32 16.97
CA GLY A 60 22.62 13.43 16.22
C GLY A 60 22.60 12.80 14.81
N TYR A 61 21.44 12.40 14.31
CA TYR A 61 21.24 11.91 12.95
C TYR A 61 20.58 12.98 12.07
N PRO A 62 20.91 13.05 10.76
CA PRO A 62 20.20 13.94 9.82
C PRO A 62 18.70 13.68 9.81
N VAL A 63 17.91 14.76 9.90
CA VAL A 63 16.44 14.71 9.91
C VAL A 63 15.90 15.32 8.64
N LEU A 64 15.09 14.57 7.89
CA LEU A 64 14.63 14.92 6.55
C LEU A 64 13.12 14.69 6.38
N LEU A 65 12.52 15.33 5.37
CA LEU A 65 11.21 14.96 4.85
C LEU A 65 11.25 13.60 4.17
N LEU A 66 10.08 12.98 4.05
CA LEU A 66 9.93 11.76 3.24
C LEU A 66 10.33 11.99 1.77
N GLU A 67 10.03 13.15 1.18
CA GLU A 67 10.47 13.44 -0.19
C GLU A 67 11.99 13.58 -0.31
N GLU A 68 12.65 14.10 0.73
CA GLU A 68 14.11 14.23 0.79
C GLU A 68 14.78 12.88 1.03
N ILE A 69 14.20 12.05 1.91
CA ILE A 69 14.57 10.65 2.13
C ILE A 69 14.47 9.87 0.82
N GLY A 70 13.38 10.02 0.08
CA GLY A 70 13.17 9.37 -1.20
C GLY A 70 14.33 9.60 -2.18
N ARG A 71 14.90 10.81 -2.19
CA ARG A 71 16.00 11.15 -3.10
C ARG A 71 17.38 10.60 -2.71
N GLY A 72 17.55 10.10 -1.49
CA GLY A 72 18.88 9.79 -0.95
C GLY A 72 19.02 8.48 -0.19
N ALA A 73 17.92 7.79 0.12
CA ALA A 73 17.94 6.52 0.83
C ALA A 73 17.86 5.34 -0.16
N ASP A 74 18.63 4.29 0.11
CA ASP A 74 18.55 3.01 -0.63
C ASP A 74 17.45 2.10 -0.05
N LEU A 75 17.21 2.25 1.26
CA LEU A 75 16.27 1.45 2.04
C LEU A 75 15.61 2.32 3.12
N ALA A 76 14.31 2.12 3.34
CA ALA A 76 13.60 2.67 4.48
C ALA A 76 13.07 1.54 5.38
N ILE A 77 13.46 1.59 6.66
CA ILE A 77 12.96 0.68 7.69
C ILE A 77 11.85 1.38 8.46
N VAL A 78 10.65 0.81 8.40
CA VAL A 78 9.44 1.36 8.99
C VAL A 78 9.09 0.57 10.25
N LEU A 79 9.21 1.21 11.42
CA LEU A 79 8.80 0.65 12.70
C LEU A 79 7.35 1.06 12.98
N GLY A 80 6.42 0.13 12.78
CA GLY A 80 4.99 0.38 12.92
C GLY A 80 4.12 -0.76 12.39
N GLY A 81 2.83 -0.47 12.20
CA GLY A 81 1.89 -1.42 11.59
C GLY A 81 1.73 -1.20 10.09
N ASP A 82 0.88 -2.03 9.46
CA ASP A 82 0.55 -1.93 8.04
C ASP A 82 0.06 -0.53 7.65
N GLY A 83 -0.74 0.15 8.48
CA GLY A 83 -1.20 1.52 8.23
C GLY A 83 -0.05 2.55 8.10
N THR A 84 0.99 2.41 8.91
CA THR A 84 2.20 3.25 8.81
C THR A 84 2.95 2.91 7.53
N MET A 85 3.16 1.63 7.25
CA MET A 85 3.84 1.16 6.05
C MET A 85 3.14 1.66 4.78
N LEU A 86 1.81 1.54 4.69
CA LEU A 86 1.01 2.03 3.55
C LEU A 86 1.28 3.51 3.25
N ASN A 87 1.26 4.35 4.29
CA ASN A 87 1.48 5.78 4.11
C ASN A 87 2.89 6.10 3.61
N ILE A 88 3.90 5.45 4.19
CA ILE A 88 5.29 5.64 3.76
C ILE A 88 5.50 5.13 2.33
N ALA A 89 4.93 3.97 2.02
CA ALA A 89 5.15 3.32 0.75
C ALA A 89 4.62 4.17 -0.42
N ARG A 90 3.43 4.78 -0.28
CA ARG A 90 2.90 5.72 -1.29
C ARG A 90 3.83 6.90 -1.55
N THR A 91 4.38 7.50 -0.49
CA THR A 91 5.25 8.68 -0.61
C THR A 91 6.61 8.33 -1.20
N LEU A 92 7.13 7.13 -0.91
CA LEU A 92 8.44 6.68 -1.39
C LEU A 92 8.39 5.96 -2.75
N ALA A 93 7.21 5.54 -3.21
CA ALA A 93 7.02 4.87 -4.51
C ALA A 93 7.62 5.61 -5.72
N PRO A 94 7.51 6.95 -5.84
CA PRO A 94 8.12 7.69 -6.95
C PRO A 94 9.66 7.63 -6.99
N TYR A 95 10.29 7.23 -5.88
CA TYR A 95 11.73 7.22 -5.70
C TYR A 95 12.34 5.81 -5.69
N GLU A 96 11.50 4.77 -5.78
CA GLU A 96 11.93 3.36 -5.84
C GLU A 96 12.78 2.90 -4.63
N VAL A 97 12.64 3.56 -3.48
CA VAL A 97 13.30 3.17 -2.23
C VAL A 97 12.72 1.83 -1.75
N ALA A 98 13.59 0.87 -1.46
CA ALA A 98 13.17 -0.42 -0.90
C ALA A 98 12.66 -0.25 0.54
N LEU A 99 11.67 -1.04 0.94
CA LEU A 99 10.99 -0.90 2.22
C LEU A 99 11.06 -2.20 3.03
N VAL A 100 11.28 -2.05 4.33
CA VAL A 100 11.24 -3.15 5.31
C VAL A 100 10.34 -2.75 6.48
N GLY A 101 9.45 -3.64 6.89
CA GLY A 101 8.46 -3.39 7.93
C GLY A 101 8.73 -4.14 9.22
N VAL A 102 8.95 -3.41 10.31
CA VAL A 102 9.09 -3.96 11.66
C VAL A 102 7.82 -3.68 12.46
N ASN A 103 7.14 -4.74 12.89
CA ASN A 103 5.91 -4.69 13.65
C ASN A 103 6.17 -4.73 15.17
N GLN A 104 5.40 -3.93 15.90
CA GLN A 104 5.41 -3.89 17.37
C GLN A 104 4.19 -4.62 17.96
N GLY A 105 4.02 -5.88 17.58
CA GLY A 105 2.87 -6.68 17.99
C GLY A 105 2.63 -7.85 17.03
N ARG A 106 1.39 -8.01 16.58
CA ARG A 106 1.03 -9.08 15.65
C ARG A 106 1.46 -8.74 14.23
N LEU A 107 2.19 -9.64 13.60
CA LEU A 107 2.67 -9.52 12.21
C LEU A 107 1.53 -9.11 11.26
N GLY A 108 1.88 -8.21 10.34
CA GLY A 108 0.99 -7.65 9.33
C GLY A 108 1.19 -8.30 7.95
N PHE A 109 0.44 -7.85 6.96
CA PHE A 109 0.69 -8.24 5.57
C PHE A 109 1.91 -7.53 4.96
N LEU A 110 2.29 -6.38 5.54
CA LEU A 110 3.39 -5.54 5.06
C LEU A 110 4.52 -5.39 6.10
N THR A 111 4.24 -5.71 7.36
CA THR A 111 5.22 -5.67 8.45
C THR A 111 5.39 -7.06 9.08
N ASP A 112 6.38 -7.79 8.59
CA ASP A 112 6.60 -9.22 8.86
C ASP A 112 7.84 -9.51 9.73
N ILE A 113 8.53 -8.47 10.21
CA ILE A 113 9.63 -8.59 11.17
C ILE A 113 9.10 -8.20 12.56
N SER A 114 9.32 -9.02 13.58
CA SER A 114 8.97 -8.65 14.95
C SER A 114 10.06 -7.77 15.57
N ILE A 115 9.69 -6.95 16.56
CA ILE A 115 10.66 -6.13 17.28
C ILE A 115 11.74 -6.98 17.98
N ASP A 116 11.40 -8.19 18.42
CA ASP A 116 12.29 -9.10 19.15
C ASP A 116 13.41 -9.66 18.25
N THR A 117 13.11 -9.95 16.98
CA THR A 117 14.07 -10.48 16.00
C THR A 117 14.62 -9.41 15.06
N MET A 118 14.32 -8.13 15.33
CA MET A 118 14.61 -7.00 14.45
C MET A 118 16.10 -6.92 14.08
N PHE A 119 17.02 -6.92 15.04
CA PHE A 119 18.44 -6.71 14.77
C PHE A 119 19.06 -7.83 13.93
N GLU A 120 18.71 -9.08 14.26
CA GLU A 120 19.16 -10.25 13.50
C GLU A 120 18.65 -10.19 12.05
N THR A 121 17.35 -9.94 11.90
CA THR A 121 16.68 -9.96 10.60
C THR A 121 17.13 -8.79 9.71
N ILE A 122 17.18 -7.57 10.26
CA ILE A 122 17.71 -6.40 9.52
C ILE A 122 19.19 -6.63 9.17
N GLY A 123 19.97 -7.21 10.07
CA GLY A 123 21.35 -7.58 9.78
C GLY A 123 21.45 -8.50 8.56
N ALA A 124 20.67 -9.59 8.53
CA ALA A 124 20.62 -10.52 7.42
C ALA A 124 20.18 -9.84 6.10
N ILE A 125 19.18 -8.94 6.14
CA ILE A 125 18.74 -8.17 4.97
C ILE A 125 19.88 -7.30 4.42
N LEU A 126 20.62 -6.61 5.30
CA LEU A 126 21.78 -5.81 4.89
C LEU A 126 22.90 -6.66 4.27
N ASP A 127 23.00 -7.93 4.69
CA ASP A 127 23.93 -8.93 4.15
C ASP A 127 23.42 -9.59 2.85
N GLY A 128 22.29 -9.11 2.29
CA GLY A 128 21.71 -9.62 1.05
C GLY A 128 20.84 -10.87 1.22
N GLN A 129 20.54 -11.27 2.45
CA GLN A 129 19.72 -12.44 2.76
C GLN A 129 18.25 -12.05 2.89
N TYR A 130 17.62 -11.78 1.75
CA TYR A 130 16.21 -11.38 1.69
C TYR A 130 15.50 -11.90 0.44
N VAL A 131 14.18 -11.89 0.49
CA VAL A 131 13.29 -12.03 -0.66
C VAL A 131 12.73 -10.66 -1.00
N ALA A 132 12.95 -10.18 -2.22
CA ALA A 132 12.34 -8.94 -2.70
C ALA A 132 11.00 -9.24 -3.37
N GLU A 133 9.99 -8.44 -3.06
CA GLU A 133 8.68 -8.51 -3.68
C GLU A 133 8.25 -7.14 -4.17
N ASP A 134 7.94 -7.04 -5.47
CA ASP A 134 7.45 -5.81 -6.07
C ASP A 134 5.91 -5.77 -6.01
N ARG A 135 5.36 -4.70 -5.42
CA ARG A 135 3.92 -4.46 -5.25
C ARG A 135 3.48 -3.30 -6.13
N MET A 136 2.45 -3.52 -6.94
CA MET A 136 1.87 -2.45 -7.76
C MET A 136 1.07 -1.46 -6.91
N LEU A 137 0.99 -0.22 -7.37
CA LEU A 137 0.05 0.79 -6.88
C LEU A 137 -0.97 1.15 -7.96
N LEU A 138 -2.07 1.72 -7.51
CA LEU A 138 -3.04 2.41 -8.33
C LEU A 138 -2.65 3.90 -8.40
N ASP A 139 -2.70 4.46 -9.60
CA ASP A 139 -2.69 5.89 -9.86
C ASP A 139 -4.13 6.33 -10.15
N ALA A 140 -4.64 7.26 -9.35
CA ALA A 140 -6.02 7.71 -9.42
C ALA A 140 -6.09 9.21 -9.67
N GLU A 141 -6.88 9.60 -10.67
CA GLU A 141 -7.12 10.99 -11.04
C GLU A 141 -8.62 11.29 -11.03
N VAL A 142 -9.00 12.44 -10.50
CA VAL A 142 -10.36 12.96 -10.60
C VAL A 142 -10.39 14.07 -11.63
N PHE A 143 -11.29 13.94 -12.60
CA PHE A 143 -11.54 14.97 -13.59
C PHE A 143 -12.89 15.62 -13.36
N SER A 144 -12.90 16.95 -13.39
CA SER A 144 -14.12 17.76 -13.41
C SER A 144 -14.08 18.65 -14.66
N SER A 145 -15.13 18.62 -15.48
CA SER A 145 -15.18 19.34 -16.76
C SER A 145 -13.94 19.08 -17.64
N ASP A 146 -13.51 17.82 -17.72
CA ASP A 146 -12.33 17.33 -18.44
C ASP A 146 -10.96 17.86 -17.97
N GLN A 147 -10.90 18.58 -16.84
CA GLN A 147 -9.65 18.99 -16.21
C GLN A 147 -9.31 18.07 -15.04
N SER A 148 -8.07 17.60 -14.96
CA SER A 148 -7.58 16.86 -13.78
C SER A 148 -7.49 17.85 -12.61
N VAL A 149 -8.33 17.62 -11.59
CA VAL A 149 -8.46 18.50 -10.41
C VAL A 149 -7.87 17.87 -9.15
N PHE A 150 -7.58 16.57 -9.17
CA PHE A 150 -7.01 15.82 -8.07
C PHE A 150 -6.29 14.59 -8.59
N SER A 151 -5.13 14.27 -8.04
CA SER A 151 -4.36 13.07 -8.36
C SER A 151 -3.71 12.53 -7.09
N VAL A 152 -3.74 11.21 -6.91
CA VAL A 152 -3.15 10.54 -5.76
C VAL A 152 -2.84 9.08 -6.09
N LEU A 153 -1.81 8.53 -5.43
CA LEU A 153 -1.53 7.11 -5.46
C LEU A 153 -2.34 6.38 -4.37
N ALA A 154 -2.78 5.16 -4.66
CA ALA A 154 -3.40 4.27 -3.69
C ALA A 154 -2.69 2.91 -3.74
N PHE A 155 -2.38 2.35 -2.57
CA PHE A 155 -1.69 1.08 -2.45
C PHE A 155 -2.67 -0.09 -2.33
N ASN A 156 -3.77 0.10 -1.61
CA ASN A 156 -4.84 -0.87 -1.46
C ASN A 156 -5.94 -0.62 -2.48
N ASP A 157 -6.64 0.52 -2.36
CA ASP A 157 -7.88 0.71 -3.09
C ASP A 157 -8.27 2.18 -3.34
N VAL A 158 -9.07 2.33 -4.40
CA VAL A 158 -9.86 3.53 -4.71
C VAL A 158 -11.32 3.17 -4.55
N VAL A 159 -12.03 3.87 -3.69
CA VAL A 159 -13.44 3.61 -3.37
C VAL A 159 -14.27 4.79 -3.81
N VAL A 160 -15.20 4.57 -4.73
CA VAL A 160 -16.27 5.53 -5.04
C VAL A 160 -17.51 5.11 -4.27
N SER A 161 -17.95 5.90 -3.30
CA SER A 161 -19.08 5.55 -2.44
C SER A 161 -20.02 6.72 -2.20
N LYS A 162 -21.23 6.39 -1.73
CA LYS A 162 -22.13 7.37 -1.12
C LYS A 162 -21.47 7.98 0.13
N GLY A 163 -21.80 9.23 0.39
CA GLY A 163 -21.40 10.00 1.56
C GLY A 163 -22.33 9.74 2.74
N MET A 164 -22.61 10.78 3.51
CA MET A 164 -23.42 10.69 4.73
C MET A 164 -24.93 10.60 4.44
N LYS A 165 -25.39 11.01 3.25
CA LYS A 165 -26.80 10.88 2.87
C LYS A 165 -27.16 9.43 2.58
N SER A 166 -28.37 9.04 2.97
CA SER A 166 -28.88 7.65 2.86
C SER A 166 -29.16 7.21 1.41
N SER A 167 -29.13 8.10 0.43
CA SER A 167 -29.39 7.79 -0.98
C SER A 167 -28.21 7.07 -1.65
N MET A 168 -28.50 6.00 -2.39
CA MET A 168 -27.53 5.37 -3.30
C MET A 168 -27.01 6.36 -4.34
N ILE A 169 -25.78 6.15 -4.79
CA ILE A 169 -25.19 6.87 -5.92
C ILE A 169 -25.43 6.12 -7.23
N GLU A 170 -25.32 6.81 -8.35
CA GLU A 170 -25.38 6.20 -9.67
C GLU A 170 -24.17 6.58 -10.50
N PHE A 171 -23.50 5.57 -11.07
CA PHE A 171 -22.31 5.76 -11.89
C PHE A 171 -22.29 4.79 -13.09
N GLU A 172 -21.51 5.17 -14.09
CA GLU A 172 -21.15 4.34 -15.24
C GLU A 172 -19.70 3.89 -15.09
N VAL A 173 -19.43 2.62 -15.39
CA VAL A 173 -18.08 2.05 -15.41
C VAL A 173 -17.67 1.80 -16.85
N ARG A 174 -16.46 2.22 -17.20
CA ARG A 174 -15.80 1.90 -18.47
C ARG A 174 -14.45 1.26 -18.19
N ILE A 175 -14.04 0.34 -19.06
CA ILE A 175 -12.71 -0.26 -19.04
C ILE A 175 -12.11 -0.07 -20.43
N ASP A 176 -10.91 0.51 -20.50
CA ASP A 176 -10.18 0.77 -21.74
C ASP A 176 -11.05 1.56 -22.75
N GLY A 177 -11.81 2.53 -22.24
CA GLY A 177 -12.75 3.33 -23.02
C GLY A 177 -14.02 2.60 -23.47
N CYS A 178 -14.19 1.31 -23.20
CA CYS A 178 -15.40 0.54 -23.51
C CYS A 178 -16.41 0.61 -22.34
N PHE A 179 -17.69 0.88 -22.65
CA PHE A 179 -18.77 0.82 -21.67
C PHE A 179 -18.92 -0.60 -21.12
N LEU A 180 -18.93 -0.74 -19.79
CA LEU A 180 -19.16 -2.01 -19.12
C LEU A 180 -20.59 -2.10 -18.59
N TYR A 181 -20.95 -1.23 -17.64
CA TYR A 181 -22.30 -1.16 -17.08
C TYR A 181 -22.58 0.19 -16.42
N ARG A 182 -23.85 0.42 -16.10
CA ARG A 182 -24.32 1.47 -15.20
C ARG A 182 -24.93 0.84 -13.95
N GLN A 183 -24.65 1.41 -12.79
CA GLN A 183 -25.00 0.81 -11.51
C GLN A 183 -25.51 1.85 -10.50
N ARG A 184 -26.54 1.46 -9.74
CA ARG A 184 -26.94 2.10 -8.49
C ARG A 184 -26.51 1.24 -7.32
N SER A 185 -25.74 1.80 -6.40
CA SER A 185 -25.19 1.05 -5.26
C SER A 185 -24.73 2.00 -4.15
N ASP A 186 -24.26 1.42 -3.04
CA ASP A 186 -23.55 2.18 -2.00
C ASP A 186 -22.15 2.59 -2.46
N GLY A 187 -21.59 1.88 -3.43
CA GLY A 187 -20.32 2.24 -4.06
C GLY A 187 -19.71 1.15 -4.94
N LEU A 188 -18.46 1.38 -5.30
CA LEU A 188 -17.57 0.51 -6.05
C LEU A 188 -16.14 0.67 -5.50
N ILE A 189 -15.47 -0.45 -5.28
CA ILE A 189 -14.06 -0.52 -4.89
C ILE A 189 -13.25 -0.96 -6.11
N ILE A 190 -12.18 -0.24 -6.42
CA ILE A 190 -11.14 -0.66 -7.33
C ILE A 190 -9.92 -0.97 -6.48
N ALA A 191 -9.57 -2.24 -6.33
CA ALA A 191 -8.51 -2.70 -5.45
C ALA A 191 -7.32 -3.26 -6.23
N SER A 192 -6.12 -2.99 -5.72
CA SER A 192 -4.90 -3.71 -6.06
C SER A 192 -4.94 -5.13 -5.48
N PRO A 193 -4.01 -6.02 -5.85
CA PRO A 193 -3.89 -7.33 -5.23
C PRO A 193 -3.62 -7.24 -3.73
N THR A 194 -2.81 -6.26 -3.30
CA THR A 194 -2.57 -6.01 -1.87
C THR A 194 -3.84 -5.53 -1.15
N GLY A 195 -4.64 -4.67 -1.79
CA GLY A 195 -5.92 -4.20 -1.25
C GLY A 195 -7.03 -5.26 -1.24
N SER A 196 -6.84 -6.40 -1.91
CA SER A 196 -7.83 -7.47 -1.98
C SER A 196 -8.18 -8.07 -0.62
N THR A 197 -7.24 -8.02 0.34
CA THR A 197 -7.43 -8.46 1.73
C THR A 197 -7.87 -7.33 2.68
N ALA A 198 -8.12 -6.12 2.16
CA ALA A 198 -8.57 -4.96 2.91
C ALA A 198 -10.08 -4.75 2.73
N TYR A 199 -10.52 -3.56 2.31
CA TYR A 199 -11.96 -3.26 2.23
C TYR A 199 -12.67 -4.10 1.16
N ALA A 200 -11.97 -4.43 0.08
CA ALA A 200 -12.47 -5.33 -0.97
C ALA A 200 -12.90 -6.69 -0.42
N LEU A 201 -12.16 -7.27 0.53
CA LEU A 201 -12.52 -8.55 1.16
C LEU A 201 -13.85 -8.46 1.89
N SER A 202 -14.03 -7.41 2.69
CA SER A 202 -15.27 -7.14 3.45
C SER A 202 -16.47 -6.91 2.53
N ALA A 203 -16.24 -6.41 1.31
CA ALA A 203 -17.27 -6.22 0.29
C ALA A 203 -17.55 -7.47 -0.56
N GLY A 204 -16.91 -8.61 -0.25
CA GLY A 204 -17.11 -9.88 -0.98
C GLY A 204 -16.25 -10.04 -2.22
N GLY A 205 -15.15 -9.28 -2.34
CA GLY A 205 -14.12 -9.45 -3.36
C GLY A 205 -13.26 -10.70 -3.13
N PRO A 206 -12.60 -11.22 -4.18
CA PRO A 206 -11.68 -12.35 -4.04
C PRO A 206 -10.38 -11.93 -3.38
N VAL A 207 -9.75 -12.84 -2.63
CA VAL A 207 -8.34 -12.70 -2.22
C VAL A 207 -7.46 -12.90 -3.45
N LEU A 208 -6.59 -11.93 -3.72
CA LEU A 208 -5.62 -11.98 -4.82
C LEU A 208 -4.21 -12.09 -4.24
N HIS A 209 -3.39 -12.96 -4.83
CA HIS A 209 -1.99 -13.06 -4.43
C HIS A 209 -1.26 -11.74 -4.79
N PRO A 210 -0.46 -11.16 -3.87
CA PRO A 210 0.11 -9.82 -4.04
C PRO A 210 1.05 -9.69 -5.25
N GLY A 211 1.78 -10.75 -5.61
CA GLY A 211 2.63 -10.79 -6.80
C GLY A 211 1.91 -10.87 -8.15
N LEU A 212 0.57 -10.83 -8.20
CA LEU A 212 -0.20 -10.79 -9.45
C LEU A 212 -0.29 -9.36 -9.99
N ASN A 213 -0.48 -9.23 -11.31
CA ASN A 213 -0.63 -7.95 -11.98
C ASN A 213 -2.09 -7.75 -12.43
N LEU A 214 -2.98 -7.54 -11.46
CA LEU A 214 -4.43 -7.50 -11.65
C LEU A 214 -5.06 -6.34 -10.86
N MET A 215 -6.24 -5.89 -11.28
CA MET A 215 -7.11 -5.01 -10.49
C MET A 215 -8.47 -5.67 -10.29
N ALA A 216 -9.06 -5.52 -9.11
CA ALA A 216 -10.40 -6.02 -8.80
C ALA A 216 -11.40 -4.87 -8.71
N LEU A 217 -12.53 -5.00 -9.39
CA LEU A 217 -13.70 -4.13 -9.25
C LEU A 217 -14.72 -4.85 -8.37
N VAL A 218 -14.99 -4.34 -7.18
CA VAL A 218 -15.86 -4.97 -6.17
C VAL A 218 -17.02 -4.02 -5.82
N PRO A 219 -18.27 -4.33 -6.19
CA PRO A 219 -19.41 -3.49 -5.90
C PRO A 219 -19.77 -3.51 -4.40
N ILE A 220 -20.18 -2.37 -3.83
CA ILE A 220 -20.68 -2.28 -2.45
C ILE A 220 -22.20 -2.20 -2.48
N CYS A 221 -22.88 -3.23 -1.95
CA CYS A 221 -24.35 -3.31 -1.88
C CYS A 221 -25.06 -2.90 -3.20
N PRO A 222 -24.79 -3.61 -4.32
CA PRO A 222 -25.47 -3.33 -5.60
C PRO A 222 -26.99 -3.52 -5.48
N HIS A 223 -27.77 -2.60 -6.04
CA HIS A 223 -29.23 -2.81 -6.15
C HIS A 223 -29.60 -3.91 -7.17
N THR A 224 -28.67 -4.29 -8.04
CA THR A 224 -28.85 -5.36 -9.03
C THR A 224 -28.28 -6.68 -8.51
N PHE A 225 -29.11 -7.73 -8.44
CA PHE A 225 -28.72 -9.04 -7.90
C PHE A 225 -27.65 -9.80 -8.72
N SER A 226 -27.49 -9.48 -10.00
CA SER A 226 -26.54 -10.15 -10.90
C SER A 226 -25.13 -9.55 -10.88
N THR A 227 -24.90 -8.43 -10.20
CA THR A 227 -23.56 -7.82 -10.15
C THR A 227 -22.61 -8.74 -9.36
N ARG A 228 -21.41 -8.94 -9.89
CA ARG A 228 -20.34 -9.74 -9.27
C ARG A 228 -19.02 -8.97 -9.32
N PRO A 229 -18.07 -9.27 -8.44
CA PRO A 229 -16.71 -8.78 -8.57
C PRO A 229 -16.11 -9.16 -9.94
N ILE A 230 -15.35 -8.26 -10.53
CA ILE A 230 -14.66 -8.45 -11.82
C ILE A 230 -13.17 -8.25 -11.60
N VAL A 231 -12.34 -9.11 -12.17
CA VAL A 231 -10.88 -8.97 -12.13
C VAL A 231 -10.38 -8.70 -13.54
N VAL A 232 -9.54 -7.69 -13.69
CA VAL A 232 -8.97 -7.25 -14.97
C VAL A 232 -7.45 -7.19 -14.90
N ASN A 233 -6.80 -7.13 -16.05
CA ASN A 233 -5.35 -6.92 -16.14
C ASN A 233 -4.97 -5.55 -15.54
N SER A 234 -3.83 -5.44 -14.86
CA SER A 234 -3.41 -4.16 -14.29
C SER A 234 -3.05 -3.08 -15.31
N GLY A 235 -2.83 -3.45 -16.57
CA GLY A 235 -2.66 -2.51 -17.68
C GLY A 235 -3.95 -1.83 -18.16
N SER A 236 -5.11 -2.30 -17.72
CA SER A 236 -6.38 -1.66 -18.08
C SER A 236 -6.55 -0.30 -17.39
N VAL A 237 -7.31 0.59 -18.03
CA VAL A 237 -7.75 1.86 -17.46
C VAL A 237 -9.22 1.74 -17.07
N ILE A 238 -9.53 1.99 -15.80
CA ILE A 238 -10.89 1.95 -15.27
C ILE A 238 -11.38 3.38 -15.10
N GLU A 239 -12.54 3.70 -15.68
CA GLU A 239 -13.19 4.99 -15.51
C GLU A 239 -14.53 4.82 -14.80
N VAL A 240 -14.74 5.59 -13.73
CA VAL A 240 -16.00 5.68 -12.99
C VAL A 240 -16.59 7.06 -13.19
N LEU A 241 -17.64 7.16 -14.01
CA LEU A 241 -18.30 8.41 -14.36
C LEU A 241 -19.58 8.59 -13.55
N MET A 242 -19.68 9.69 -12.81
CA MET A 242 -20.83 9.98 -11.96
C MET A 242 -22.05 10.42 -12.76
N ARG A 243 -23.17 9.72 -12.59
CA ARG A 243 -24.48 10.04 -13.21
C ARG A 243 -25.44 10.71 -12.24
N ASP A 244 -25.49 10.23 -11.01
CA ASP A 244 -26.18 10.84 -9.86
C ASP A 244 -25.27 10.77 -8.63
N SER A 245 -25.04 11.92 -8.00
CA SER A 245 -23.96 12.15 -7.04
C SER A 245 -24.38 13.04 -5.87
N ALA A 246 -25.65 12.95 -5.44
CA ALA A 246 -26.22 13.85 -4.42
C ALA A 246 -25.36 14.03 -3.14
N ASP A 247 -24.49 13.07 -2.86
CA ASP A 247 -23.41 13.13 -1.86
C ASP A 247 -22.34 12.07 -2.18
N ALA A 248 -21.76 12.03 -3.37
CA ALA A 248 -20.75 10.99 -3.71
C ALA A 248 -19.34 11.41 -3.30
N ARG A 249 -18.49 10.46 -2.90
CA ARG A 249 -17.07 10.69 -2.59
C ARG A 249 -16.18 9.61 -3.18
N ALA A 250 -15.00 10.02 -3.61
CA ALA A 250 -13.88 9.11 -3.83
C ALA A 250 -13.00 9.07 -2.58
N HIS A 251 -12.64 7.88 -2.12
CA HIS A 251 -11.67 7.65 -1.04
C HIS A 251 -10.48 6.87 -1.60
N PHE A 252 -9.28 7.22 -1.15
CA PHE A 252 -8.04 6.61 -1.61
C PHE A 252 -7.29 6.07 -0.39
N ASP A 253 -7.16 4.74 -0.29
CA ASP A 253 -6.67 4.00 0.88
C ASP A 253 -7.32 4.41 2.22
N SER A 254 -8.54 4.95 2.20
CA SER A 254 -9.18 5.58 3.39
C SER A 254 -8.37 6.71 4.05
N HIS A 255 -7.35 7.29 3.41
CA HIS A 255 -6.50 8.36 3.96
C HIS A 255 -6.84 9.74 3.39
N SER A 256 -7.13 9.80 2.09
CA SER A 256 -7.54 11.01 1.40
C SER A 256 -8.89 10.79 0.72
N ASN A 257 -9.59 11.89 0.45
CA ASN A 257 -10.89 11.84 -0.20
C ASN A 257 -11.13 13.08 -1.06
N PHE A 258 -12.09 12.95 -1.98
CA PHE A 258 -12.54 14.02 -2.86
C PHE A 258 -14.06 13.93 -3.03
N ASP A 259 -14.77 15.05 -2.85
CA ASP A 259 -16.21 15.15 -3.07
C ASP A 259 -16.52 15.17 -4.58
N LEU A 260 -17.31 14.21 -5.05
CA LEU A 260 -17.64 14.03 -6.46
C LEU A 260 -18.98 14.68 -6.81
N ARG A 261 -19.00 15.35 -7.97
CA ARG A 261 -20.19 15.95 -8.56
C ARG A 261 -20.66 15.14 -9.77
N LYS A 262 -21.86 15.49 -10.24
CA LYS A 262 -22.42 14.90 -11.44
C LYS A 262 -21.50 15.22 -12.62
N ALA A 263 -21.26 14.22 -13.46
CA ALA A 263 -20.33 14.25 -14.59
C ALA A 263 -18.83 14.33 -14.24
N ASP A 264 -18.44 14.35 -12.97
CA ASP A 264 -17.05 14.08 -12.61
C ASP A 264 -16.72 12.61 -12.94
N ARG A 265 -15.47 12.34 -13.32
CA ARG A 265 -14.95 10.99 -13.52
C ARG A 265 -13.74 10.72 -12.63
N VAL A 266 -13.69 9.52 -12.08
CA VAL A 266 -12.48 8.99 -11.45
C VAL A 266 -11.83 8.02 -12.42
N VAL A 267 -10.59 8.28 -12.81
CA VAL A 267 -9.79 7.45 -13.70
C VAL A 267 -8.76 6.73 -12.84
N ILE A 268 -8.72 5.40 -12.90
CA ILE A 268 -7.81 4.56 -12.15
C ILE A 268 -7.01 3.71 -13.14
N ARG A 269 -5.69 3.71 -12.97
CA ARG A 269 -4.75 2.90 -13.76
C ARG A 269 -3.65 2.38 -12.86
N ARG A 270 -2.87 1.41 -13.34
CA ARG A 270 -1.62 1.03 -12.65
C ARG A 270 -0.63 2.20 -12.67
N TYR A 271 -0.01 2.47 -11.53
CA TYR A 271 1.13 3.39 -11.45
C TYR A 271 2.36 2.79 -12.13
N ALA A 272 3.18 3.63 -12.76
CA ALA A 272 4.33 3.20 -13.55
C ALA A 272 5.36 2.45 -12.70
N ASN A 273 5.60 2.92 -11.47
CA ASN A 273 6.55 2.32 -10.55
C ASN A 273 5.85 1.34 -9.60
N SER A 274 6.64 0.44 -9.01
CA SER A 274 6.22 -0.46 -7.94
C SER A 274 6.94 -0.10 -6.64
N ILE A 275 6.37 -0.54 -5.53
CA ILE A 275 7.09 -0.56 -4.25
C ILE A 275 7.83 -1.88 -4.13
N ARG A 276 9.10 -1.81 -3.72
CA ARG A 276 9.90 -2.98 -3.42
C ARG A 276 9.90 -3.25 -1.93
N LEU A 277 9.24 -4.32 -1.50
CA LEU A 277 9.30 -4.81 -0.12
C LEU A 277 10.42 -5.84 0.00
N LEU A 278 11.21 -5.76 1.07
CA LEU A 278 12.20 -6.78 1.40
C LEU A 278 11.72 -7.58 2.61
N HIS A 279 11.68 -8.88 2.43
CA HIS A 279 11.22 -9.86 3.40
C HIS A 279 12.39 -10.74 3.86
N PRO A 280 12.38 -11.26 5.09
CA PRO A 280 13.34 -12.27 5.53
C PRO A 280 13.27 -13.54 4.65
N LEU A 281 14.39 -14.27 4.57
CA LEU A 281 14.37 -15.60 3.98
C LEU A 281 13.36 -16.49 4.72
N GLY A 282 12.55 -17.24 3.95
CA GLY A 282 11.49 -18.08 4.51
C GLY A 282 10.15 -17.36 4.73
N HIS A 283 10.01 -16.10 4.30
CA HIS A 283 8.71 -15.42 4.25
C HIS A 283 7.65 -16.28 3.56
N ASP A 284 6.56 -16.56 4.25
CA ASP A 284 5.39 -17.30 3.75
C ASP A 284 4.14 -16.41 3.82
N TYR A 285 3.77 -15.83 2.68
CA TYR A 285 2.54 -15.05 2.54
C TYR A 285 1.29 -15.82 2.99
N TYR A 286 1.22 -17.13 2.70
CA TYR A 286 0.06 -17.94 3.06
C TYR A 286 -0.01 -18.20 4.57
N HIS A 287 1.11 -18.22 5.28
CA HIS A 287 1.12 -18.24 6.74
C HIS A 287 0.43 -17.01 7.30
N THR A 288 0.84 -15.82 6.86
CA THR A 288 0.20 -14.57 7.27
C THR A 288 -1.28 -14.55 6.93
N LEU A 289 -1.67 -15.03 5.74
CA LEU A 289 -3.07 -15.12 5.35
C LEU A 289 -3.88 -16.04 6.28
N ARG A 290 -3.35 -17.22 6.64
CA ARG A 290 -3.99 -18.15 7.57
C ARG A 290 -4.18 -17.54 8.95
N GLU A 291 -3.15 -16.88 9.49
CA GLU A 291 -3.21 -16.24 10.80
C GLU A 291 -4.22 -15.08 10.84
N LYS A 292 -4.23 -14.23 9.80
CA LYS A 292 -5.12 -13.06 9.73
C LYS A 292 -6.58 -13.42 9.52
N LEU A 293 -6.87 -14.49 8.78
CA LEU A 293 -8.22 -14.93 8.47
C LEU A 293 -8.70 -16.09 9.36
N HIS A 294 -7.91 -16.48 10.36
CA HIS A 294 -8.22 -17.56 11.30
C HIS A 294 -8.52 -18.90 10.61
N TRP A 295 -7.89 -19.18 9.47
CA TRP A 295 -8.14 -20.40 8.68
C TRP A 295 -7.47 -21.66 9.22
N SER A 296 -6.54 -21.53 10.15
CA SER A 296 -5.87 -22.65 10.81
C SER A 296 -6.54 -23.07 12.12
N GLU A 297 -7.54 -22.33 12.59
CA GLU A 297 -8.30 -22.71 13.77
C GLU A 297 -9.14 -23.94 13.43
N THR A 298 -8.94 -25.02 14.20
CA THR A 298 -9.76 -26.22 14.05
C THR A 298 -11.14 -25.89 14.63
N LEU A 299 -12.20 -26.10 13.83
CA LEU A 299 -13.59 -25.93 14.26
C LEU A 299 -13.92 -26.77 15.49
#